data_AF-A0A929I5H9-F1
#
_entry.id   AF-A0A929I5H9-F1
#
_cell.length_a   1.000
_cell.length_b   1.000
_cell.length_c   1.000
_cell.angle_alpha   90.00
_cell.angle_beta   90.00
_cell.angle_gamma   90.00
#
_symmetry.space_group_name_H-M   'P 1'
#
loop_
_entity.id
_entity.type
_entity.pdbx_description
1 polymer ?
#
loop_
_entity_poly.entity_id
_entity_poly.type
_entity_poly.pdbx_seq_one_letter_code
_entity_poly.pdbx_strand_id
1 'polypeptide(L)' 'MEAKDTYTQGHVERVSNMAVSLGKKLGMTGRELEALRFGGVLHDIGKIAVPGKILNKPGPLDPE' A
#
# COMPACT_ATOMS: atom_id res chain seq x y z
N MET A 1 9.28 -4.31 -4.42
CA MET A 1 8.62 -3.06 -3.97
C MET A 1 9.32 -2.50 -2.76
N GLU A 2 9.40 -3.25 -1.65
CA GLU A 2 10.13 -2.83 -0.45
C GLU A 2 11.63 -2.58 -0.68
N ALA A 3 12.25 -3.27 -1.65
CA ALA A 3 13.67 -3.06 -1.98
C ALA A 3 13.98 -1.70 -2.65
N LYS A 4 12.97 -0.97 -3.17
CA LYS A 4 13.16 0.35 -3.80
C LYS A 4 12.79 1.52 -2.88
N ASP A 5 12.19 1.22 -1.74
CA ASP A 5 11.62 2.19 -0.82
C ASP A 5 12.06 1.82 0.60
N THR A 6 13.10 2.50 1.10
CA THR A 6 13.69 2.26 2.43
C THR A 6 12.71 2.45 3.60
N TYR A 7 11.48 2.91 3.34
CA TYR A 7 10.45 3.21 4.33
C TYR A 7 9.58 2.00 4.75
N THR A 8 9.64 0.87 4.03
CA THR A 8 8.54 -0.13 4.06
C THR A 8 8.88 -1.48 4.69
N GLN A 9 9.68 -1.61 5.75
CA GLN A 9 9.63 -2.87 6.51
C GLN A 9 8.28 -2.98 7.22
N GLY A 10 7.43 -3.88 6.71
CA GLY A 10 6.12 -4.21 7.27
C GLY A 10 5.04 -3.13 7.08
N HIS A 11 5.26 -2.08 6.27
CA HIS A 11 4.22 -1.08 5.99
C HIS A 11 3.00 -1.74 5.34
N VAL A 12 3.27 -2.55 4.32
CA VAL A 12 2.26 -3.29 3.56
C VAL A 12 1.43 -4.20 4.47
N GLU A 13 2.10 -4.88 5.40
CA GLU A 13 1.45 -5.74 6.39
C GLU A 13 0.60 -4.94 7.38
N ARG A 14 1.12 -3.82 7.90
CA ARG A 14 0.35 -2.93 8.82
C ARG A 14 -0.90 -2.38 8.14
N VAL A 15 -0.80 -1.88 6.91
CA VAL A 15 -1.95 -1.34 6.15
C VAL A 15 -3.00 -2.42 5.90
N SER A 16 -2.58 -3.60 5.42
CA SER A 16 -3.48 -4.75 5.23
C SER A 16 -4.19 -5.13 6.54
N ASN A 17 -3.46 -5.23 7.65
CA ASN A 17 -4.04 -5.62 8.94
C ASN A 17 -5.00 -4.55 9.50
N MET A 18 -4.67 -3.27 9.34
CA MET A 18 -5.57 -2.17 9.73
C MET A 18 -6.85 -2.18 8.89
N ALA A 19 -6.74 -2.38 7.57
CA ALA A 19 -7.89 -2.46 6.68
C ALA A 19 -8.83 -3.61 7.07
N VAL A 20 -8.30 -4.83 7.27
CA VAL A 20 -9.09 -5.99 7.71
C VAL A 20 -9.74 -5.74 9.07
N SER A 21 -9.02 -5.13 10.01
CA SER A 21 -9.56 -4.82 11.34
C SER A 21 -10.71 -3.82 11.30
N LEU A 22 -10.61 -2.82 10.42
CA LEU A 22 -11.69 -1.87 10.17
C LEU A 22 -12.89 -2.57 9.51
N GLY A 23 -12.65 -3.37 8.46
CA GLY A 23 -13.71 -4.13 7.78
C GLY A 23 -14.51 -5.02 8.73
N LYS A 24 -13.84 -5.70 9.65
CA LYS A 24 -14.50 -6.50 10.71
C LYS A 24 -15.41 -5.65 11.58
N LYS A 25 -14.98 -4.45 11.99
CA LYS A 25 -15.80 -3.53 12.80
C LYS A 25 -17.02 -2.99 12.02
N LEU A 26 -16.92 -2.95 10.70
CA LEU A 26 -18.02 -2.55 9.80
C LEU A 26 -18.93 -3.72 9.41
N GLY A 27 -18.71 -4.92 9.95
CA GLY A 27 -19.55 -6.09 9.67
C GLY A 27 -19.24 -6.80 8.35
N MET A 28 -18.10 -6.49 7.70
CA MET A 28 -17.68 -7.16 6.48
C MET A 28 -17.24 -8.60 6.77
N THR A 29 -17.48 -9.51 5.83
CA THR A 29 -17.19 -10.95 6.02
C THR A 29 -16.64 -11.63 4.78
N GLY A 30 -16.04 -12.81 4.97
CA GLY A 30 -15.59 -13.69 3.89
C GLY A 30 -14.74 -12.97 2.84
N ARG A 31 -15.26 -12.92 1.61
CA ARG A 31 -14.57 -12.34 0.44
C ARG A 31 -14.25 -10.86 0.59
N GLU A 32 -15.03 -10.11 1.36
CA GLU A 32 -14.78 -8.68 1.57
C GLU A 32 -13.52 -8.45 2.40
N LEU A 33 -13.33 -9.22 3.47
CA LEU A 33 -12.13 -9.16 4.30
C LEU A 33 -10.90 -9.65 3.53
N GLU A 34 -11.08 -10.67 2.68
CA GLU A 34 -10.03 -11.16 1.81
C GLU A 34 -9.61 -10.11 0.77
N ALA A 35 -10.57 -9.40 0.18
CA ALA A 35 -10.32 -8.29 -0.72
C ALA A 35 -9.58 -7.14 -0.03
N LEU A 36 -9.93 -6.80 1.22
CA LEU A 36 -9.19 -5.80 2.00
C LEU A 36 -7.74 -6.22 2.27
N ARG A 37 -7.52 -7.49 2.61
CA ARG A 37 -6.19 -8.05 2.85
C ARG A 37 -5.32 -7.96 1.58
N PHE A 38 -5.82 -8.48 0.46
CA PHE A 38 -5.09 -8.45 -0.80
C PHE A 38 -4.92 -7.03 -1.34
N GLY A 39 -5.94 -6.19 -1.19
CA GLY A 39 -5.90 -4.77 -1.54
C GLY A 39 -4.79 -4.04 -0.79
N GLY A 40 -4.70 -4.21 0.54
CA GLY A 40 -3.62 -3.63 1.34
C GLY A 40 -2.23 -4.09 0.88
N VAL A 41 -2.09 -5.37 0.52
CA VAL A 41 -0.84 -5.93 -0.01
C VAL A 41 -0.44 -5.34 -1.36
N LEU A 42 -1.42 -5.12 -2.25
CA LEU A 42 -1.18 -4.79 -3.65
C LEU A 42 -1.34 -3.30 -3.98
N HIS A 43 -1.86 -2.47 -3.08
CA HIS A 43 -2.33 -1.11 -3.41
C HIS A 43 -1.27 -0.24 -4.12
N ASP A 44 0.00 -0.44 -3.77
CA ASP A 44 1.11 0.34 -4.28
C ASP A 44 1.83 -0.29 -5.49
N ILE A 45 1.38 -1.45 -6.01
CA ILE A 45 2.10 -2.23 -7.02
C ILE A 45 2.41 -1.43 -8.30
N GLY A 46 1.58 -0.43 -8.60
CA GLY A 46 1.80 0.50 -9.71
C GLY A 46 3.11 1.29 -9.61
N LYS A 47 3.67 1.48 -8.41
CA LYS A 47 4.95 2.19 -8.21
C LYS A 47 6.14 1.49 -8.88
N ILE A 48 6.04 0.21 -9.24
CA ILE A 48 7.11 -0.54 -9.93
C ILE A 48 7.49 0.11 -11.27
N ALA A 49 6.52 0.68 -11.98
CA ALA A 49 6.72 1.32 -13.28
C ALA A 49 7.29 2.75 -13.17
N VAL A 50 7.32 3.33 -11.97
CA VAL A 50 7.77 4.71 -11.76
C VAL A 50 9.31 4.75 -11.64
N PRO A 51 10.01 5.62 -12.40
CA PRO A 51 11.45 5.81 -12.24
C PRO A 51 11.81 6.24 -10.82
N GLY A 52 12.88 5.66 -10.26
CA GLY A 52 13.30 5.94 -8.88
C GLY A 52 13.60 7.42 -8.60
N LYS A 53 14.10 8.16 -9.59
CA LYS A 53 14.34 9.62 -9.50
C LYS A 53 13.06 10.44 -9.31
N ILE A 54 11.92 9.92 -9.76
CA ILE A 54 10.60 10.53 -9.56
C ILE A 54 10.03 10.04 -8.22
N LEU A 55 10.06 8.73 -8.00
CA LEU A 55 9.48 8.09 -6.81
C LEU A 55 10.12 8.59 -5.50
N ASN A 56 11.43 8.84 -5.52
CA ASN A 56 12.22 9.23 -4.35
C ASN A 56 12.68 10.70 -4.44
N LYS A 57 12.01 11.55 -5.23
CA LYS A 57 12.36 12.98 -5.34
C LYS A 57 12.20 13.64 -3.96
N PRO A 58 13.24 14.27 -3.38
CA PRO A 58 13.08 15.03 -2.15
C PRO A 58 12.33 16.34 -2.45
N GLY A 59 11.15 16.50 -1.86
CA GLY A 59 10.29 17.66 -2.05
C GLY A 59 9.17 17.45 -3.08
N PRO A 60 8.37 18.50 -3.36
CA PRO A 60 7.24 18.40 -4.28
C PRO A 60 7.65 17.97 -5.69
N LEU A 61 6.77 17.27 -6.39
CA LEU A 61 6.90 17.10 -7.84
C LEU A 61 6.73 18.45 -8.54
N ASP A 62 7.41 18.62 -9.67
CA ASP A 62 7.23 19.83 -10.47
C ASP A 62 5.84 19.76 -11.13
N PRO A 63 5.17 20.91 -11.36
CA PRO A 63 3.99 20.96 -12.22
C PRO A 63 4.35 20.44 -13.62
N GLU A 64 3.36 19.89 -14.34
CA GLU A 64 3.52 19.46 -15.74
C GLU A 64 4.11 20.55 -16.64
#